data_AF-A0A1K2IVC0-F1
#
_entry.id   AF-A0A1K2IVC0-F1
#
_cell.length_a   1.000
_cell.length_b   1.000
_cell.length_c   1.000
_cell.angle_alpha   90.00
_cell.angle_beta   90.00
_cell.angle_gamma   90.00
#
_symmetry.space_group_name_H-M   'P 1'
#
loop_
_entity.id
_entity.type
_entity.pdbx_description
1 polymer ?
#
loop_
_entity_poly.entity_id
_entity_poly.type
_entity_poly.pdbx_seq_one_letter_code
_entity_poly.pdbx_strand_id
1 'polypeptide(L)' 'MSLSKNNFLDFIATEIEQFYGIRVPDHTQEEKITYTLFKYFFGIFKKKLDVYFLSGKAVNYQVHYFIFNFKIF' A
#
# COMPACT_ATOMS: atom_id res chain seq x y z
N MET A 1 19.92 -20.35 4.85
CA MET A 1 18.52 -19.99 4.53
C MET A 1 18.51 -18.66 3.81
N SER A 2 17.59 -18.48 2.86
CA SER A 2 17.62 -17.55 1.72
C SER A 2 17.80 -16.06 2.05
N LEU A 3 18.91 -15.45 1.62
CA LEU A 3 19.07 -13.99 1.56
C LEU A 3 18.14 -13.33 0.53
N SER A 4 17.72 -14.04 -0.52
CA SER A 4 16.97 -13.44 -1.64
C SER A 4 15.50 -13.14 -1.32
N LYS A 5 14.87 -13.85 -0.37
CA LYS A 5 13.45 -13.67 -0.04
C LYS A 5 13.20 -12.38 0.74
N ASN A 6 14.15 -11.95 1.56
CA ASN A 6 14.03 -10.71 2.33
C ASN A 6 14.14 -9.49 1.41
N ASN A 7 15.06 -9.51 0.43
CA ASN A 7 15.25 -8.40 -0.49
C ASN A 7 14.01 -8.04 -1.33
N PHE A 8 13.19 -9.02 -1.73
CA PHE A 8 12.00 -8.72 -2.54
C PHE A 8 10.86 -8.13 -1.70
N LEU A 9 10.68 -8.57 -0.45
CA LEU A 9 9.67 -7.99 0.43
C LEU A 9 10.07 -6.57 0.86
N ASP A 10 11.36 -6.38 1.12
CA ASP A 10 11.93 -5.07 1.40
C ASP A 10 11.87 -4.15 0.16
N PHE A 11 11.89 -4.73 -1.05
CA PHE A 11 11.69 -4.00 -2.31
C PHE A 11 10.29 -3.39 -2.40
N ILE A 12 9.22 -4.13 -2.06
CA ILE A 12 7.85 -3.60 -2.08
C ILE A 12 7.70 -2.39 -1.15
N ALA A 13 8.23 -2.48 0.06
CA ALA A 13 8.20 -1.37 1.01
C ALA A 13 8.99 -0.16 0.50
N THR A 14 10.17 -0.39 -0.06
CA THR A 14 11.03 0.65 -0.65
C THR A 14 10.36 1.33 -1.84
N GLU A 15 9.74 0.55 -2.73
CA GLU A 15 8.99 1.04 -3.88
C GLU A 15 7.84 1.95 -3.44
N ILE A 16 7.05 1.51 -2.45
CA ILE A 16 5.94 2.31 -1.92
C ILE A 16 6.44 3.63 -1.33
N GLU A 17 7.55 3.60 -0.59
CA GLU A 17 8.16 4.80 -0.01
C GLU A 17 8.65 5.77 -1.10
N GLN A 18 9.33 5.27 -2.13
CA GLN A 18 9.86 6.09 -3.23
C GLN A 18 8.76 6.70 -4.11
N PHE A 19 7.72 5.94 -4.46
CA PHE A 19 6.68 6.41 -5.38
C PHE A 19 5.56 7.20 -4.70
N TYR A 20 5.24 6.88 -3.45
CA TYR A 20 4.09 7.47 -2.75
C TYR A 20 4.47 8.26 -1.50
N GLY A 21 5.74 8.25 -1.07
CA GLY A 21 6.17 8.90 0.17
C GLY A 21 5.58 8.27 1.44
N ILE A 22 5.11 7.02 1.35
CA ILE A 22 4.49 6.30 2.46
C ILE A 22 5.49 5.31 3.04
N ARG A 23 5.80 5.48 4.33
CA ARG A 23 6.60 4.51 5.06
C ARG A 23 5.73 3.35 5.52
N VAL A 24 5.94 2.19 4.91
CA VAL A 24 5.26 0.95 5.30
C VAL A 24 5.89 0.40 6.58
N PRO A 25 5.11 -0.08 7.56
CA PRO A 25 5.66 -0.69 8.77
C PRO A 25 6.52 -1.91 8.45
N ASP A 26 7.67 -2.04 9.13
CA ASP A 26 8.57 -3.18 8.96
C ASP A 26 7.93 -4.52 9.37
N HIS A 27 6.94 -4.47 10.27
CA HIS A 27 6.14 -5.58 10.73
C HIS A 27 4.74 -5.10 11.19
N THR A 28 3.67 -5.81 10.80
CA THR A 28 2.30 -5.57 11.32
C THR A 28 1.50 -6.88 11.43
N GLN A 29 0.54 -6.94 12.36
CA GLN A 29 -0.41 -8.07 12.44
C GLN A 29 -1.62 -7.89 11.51
N GLU A 30 -1.78 -6.71 10.92
CA GLU A 30 -2.88 -6.45 9.99
C GLU A 30 -2.61 -7.11 8.64
N GLU A 31 -3.62 -7.75 8.06
CA GLU A 31 -3.53 -8.34 6.71
C GLU A 31 -3.51 -7.26 5.62
N LYS A 32 -4.03 -6.06 5.93
CA LYS A 32 -4.12 -4.94 4.98
C LYS A 32 -4.13 -3.59 5.69
N ILE A 33 -3.32 -2.66 5.20
CA ILE A 33 -3.37 -1.24 5.58
C ILE A 33 -3.75 -0.41 4.36
N THR A 34 -4.72 0.49 4.52
CA THR A 34 -5.17 1.40 3.44
C THR A 34 -4.72 2.82 3.72
N TYR A 35 -3.92 3.38 2.81
CA TYR A 35 -3.51 4.77 2.83
C TYR A 35 -4.33 5.60 1.85
N THR A 36 -4.65 6.84 2.21
CA THR A 36 -5.21 7.79 1.24
C THR A 36 -4.06 8.52 0.56
N LEU A 37 -3.90 8.34 -0.74
CA LEU A 37 -2.89 9.05 -1.54
C LEU A 37 -3.31 10.49 -1.86
N PHE A 38 -4.57 10.67 -2.29
CA PHE A 38 -5.14 12.00 -2.43
C PHE A 38 -6.67 11.99 -2.29
N LYS A 39 -7.24 13.16 -2.04
CA LYS A 39 -8.67 13.44 -2.12
C LYS A 39 -8.89 14.75 -2.88
N TYR A 40 -9.86 14.78 -3.80
CA TYR A 40 -10.28 15.96 -4.55
C TYR A 40 -11.79 16.17 -4.43
N PHE A 41 -12.26 17.39 -4.76
CA PHE A 41 -13.67 17.77 -4.77
C PHE A 41 -14.39 17.38 -3.47
N PHE A 42 -13.90 17.85 -2.33
CA PHE A 42 -14.45 17.53 -1.00
C PHE A 42 -14.57 16.03 -0.72
N GLY A 43 -13.71 15.21 -1.34
CA GLY A 43 -13.68 13.76 -1.16
C GLY A 43 -14.61 13.00 -2.10
N ILE A 44 -15.17 13.63 -3.14
CA ILE A 44 -15.88 12.91 -4.21
C ILE A 44 -14.91 11.98 -4.93
N PHE A 45 -13.71 12.49 -5.26
CA PHE A 45 -12.66 11.69 -5.88
C PHE A 45 -11.59 11.33 -4.87
N LYS A 46 -11.26 10.04 -4.75
CA LYS A 46 -10.22 9.55 -3.83
C LYS A 46 -9.31 8.59 -4.56
N LYS A 47 -8.01 8.68 -4.31
CA LYS A 47 -7.05 7.64 -4.64
C LYS A 47 -6.52 7.06 -3.34
N LYS A 48 -6.56 5.74 -3.23
CA LYS A 48 -6.07 4.99 -2.08
C LYS A 48 -5.01 3.98 -2.51
N LEU A 49 -4.15 3.64 -1.58
CA LEU A 49 -3.14 2.59 -1.70
C LEU A 49 -3.47 1.53 -0.65
N ASP A 50 -3.86 0.34 -1.09
CA ASP A 50 -4.07 -0.82 -0.25
C ASP A 50 -2.77 -1.64 -0.24
N VAL A 51 -2.13 -1.75 0.92
CA VAL A 51 -0.91 -2.55 1.12
C VAL A 51 -1.30 -3.82 1.85
N TYR A 52 -0.91 -4.97 1.30
CA TYR A 52 -1.25 -6.29 1.81
C TYR A 52 -0.03 -6.92 2.48
N PHE A 53 -0.27 -7.59 3.61
CA PHE A 53 0.78 -8.16 4.44
C PHE A 53 0.56 -9.66 4.63
N LEU A 54 1.67 -10.40 4.69
CA LEU A 54 1.70 -11.80 5.07
C LEU A 54 2.83 -12.00 6.08
N SER A 55 2.52 -12.60 7.23
CA SER A 55 3.50 -12.85 8.30
C SER A 55 4.29 -11.59 8.69
N GLY A 56 3.61 -10.45 8.83
CA GLY A 56 4.25 -9.19 9.19
C GLY A 56 4.74 -8.34 8.03
N LYS A 57 5.03 -8.95 6.87
CA LYS A 57 5.75 -8.27 5.78
C LYS A 57 4.83 -7.88 4.65
N ALA A 58 5.06 -6.71 4.07
CA ALA A 58 4.36 -6.25 2.89
C ALA A 58 4.70 -7.18 1.71
N VAL A 59 3.69 -7.78 1.10
CA VAL A 59 3.85 -8.73 -0.01
C VAL A 59 3.30 -8.20 -1.32
N ASN A 60 2.38 -7.23 -1.26
CA ASN A 60 1.74 -6.67 -2.44
C ASN A 60 1.13 -5.30 -2.11
N TYR A 61 0.86 -4.50 -3.14
CA TYR A 61 0.06 -3.30 -3.01
C TYR A 61 -0.81 -3.07 -4.25
N GLN A 62 -1.94 -2.40 -4.06
CA GLN A 62 -2.83 -2.00 -5.14
C GLN A 62 -3.29 -0.56 -4.97
N VAL A 63 -3.29 0.17 -6.06
CA VAL A 63 -3.84 1.51 -6.11
C VAL A 63 -5.30 1.41 -6.55
N HIS A 64 -6.17 2.08 -5.80
CA HIS A 64 -7.59 2.14 -6.09
C HIS A 64 -8.08 3.56 -6.25
N TYR A 65 -8.94 3.77 -7.23
CA TYR A 65 -9.60 5.03 -7.50
C TYR A 65 -11.07 4.92 -7.15
N PHE A 66 -11.60 5.98 -6.54
CA PHE A 66 -12.99 6.05 -6.11
C PHE A 66 -13.63 7.33 -6.59
N ILE A 67 -14.87 7.24 -7.09
CA ILE A 67 -15.78 8.37 -7.33
C ILE A 67 -17.03 8.13 -6.50
N PHE A 68 -17.46 9.12 -5.70
CA PHE A 68 -18.58 8.97 -4.75
C PHE A 68 -18.46 7.74 -3.83
N ASN A 69 -17.24 7.38 -3.44
CA ASN A 69 -16.90 6.16 -2.69
C ASN A 69 -17.10 4.82 -3.43
N PHE A 70 -17.50 4.84 -4.70
CA PHE A 70 -17.51 3.65 -5.54
C PHE A 70 -16.13 3.42 -6.15
N LYS A 71 -15.58 2.22 -5.99
CA LYS A 71 -14.33 1.84 -6.63
C LYS A 71 -14.55 1.75 -8.14
N ILE A 72 -13.72 2.45 -8.90
CA ILE A 72 -13.78 2.47 -10.37
C ILE A 72 -12.63 1.69 -11.01
N PHE A 73 -11.46 1.69 -10.38
CA PHE A 73 -10.25 0.97 -10.80
C PHE A 73 -9.48 0.54 -9.54
#